data_AF-A0AAE3SMR6-F1
#
_entry.id   AF-A0AAE3SMR6-F1
#
_cell.length_a   1.000
_cell.length_b   1.000
_cell.length_c   1.000
_cell.angle_alpha   90.00
_cell.angle_beta   90.00
_cell.angle_gamma   90.00
#
_symmetry.space_group_name_H-M   'P 1'
#
loop_
_entity.id
_entity.type
_entity.pdbx_description
1 polymer ?
#
loop_
_entity_poly.entity_id
_entity_poly.type
_entity_poly.pdbx_seq_one_letter_code
_entity_poly.pdbx_strand_id
1 'polypeptide(L)'
;MLKILIVFVFAIITGTLVLRALFKNSIFLPIGIIWIANVFFTVINSKIHYVYPEAYPFWAALVSGLSVTAILLFIVSRWIRIPLARLIESIKILSSGDINTSQKEELKRNYKGELNTLKNSIINLSEIFKTSLSSINHSAVDVDKMGQEANHIAQTLSKGNNEQASSIEEISASMEEMNANINSSNENASKTFQSTSETNEKIKMSANSASELNKAILLIAEKIKVIDSIATETNLLALNAAIEAKQAGEAGAGFSVVASEVKKLAETSKKAADDIQSLTTKGLNLSEWVNQQLEDAIPSMETTMNLMEEISVSSQELKSGSDQVTSAINSINSITQSNAKLAEEMNHNSGKLSNQSNQLIKNIDFFKF
;
A
#
# COMPACT_ATOMS: atom_id res chain seq x y z
N MET A 1 -19.35 -96.59 -45.24
CA MET A 1 -19.12 -95.90 -43.95
C MET A 1 -17.93 -94.93 -44.00
N LEU A 2 -16.78 -95.35 -44.55
CA LEU A 2 -15.53 -94.59 -44.55
C LEU A 2 -15.55 -93.23 -45.29
N LYS A 3 -16.19 -93.14 -46.47
CA LYS A 3 -16.17 -91.92 -47.31
C LYS A 3 -16.81 -90.69 -46.64
N ILE A 4 -17.90 -90.87 -45.91
CA ILE A 4 -18.61 -89.77 -45.23
C ILE A 4 -17.82 -89.29 -44.00
N LEU A 5 -17.20 -90.22 -43.26
CA LEU A 5 -16.37 -89.90 -42.11
C LEU A 5 -15.15 -89.04 -42.52
N ILE A 6 -14.54 -89.34 -43.67
CA ILE A 6 -13.43 -88.54 -44.24
C ILE A 6 -13.87 -87.10 -44.55
N VAL A 7 -15.04 -86.91 -45.18
CA VAL A 7 -15.57 -85.58 -45.50
C VAL A 7 -15.83 -84.77 -44.22
N PHE A 8 -16.39 -85.37 -43.18
CA PHE A 8 -16.62 -84.68 -41.91
C PHE A 8 -15.35 -84.37 -41.13
N VAL A 9 -14.37 -85.28 -41.12
CA VAL A 9 -13.06 -85.02 -40.51
C VAL A 9 -12.36 -83.86 -41.22
N PHE A 10 -12.40 -83.82 -42.56
CA PHE A 10 -11.86 -82.69 -43.31
C PHE A 10 -12.62 -81.39 -43.00
N ALA A 11 -13.95 -81.43 -42.94
CA ALA A 11 -14.77 -80.27 -42.58
C ALA A 11 -14.49 -79.74 -41.17
N ILE A 12 -14.23 -80.61 -40.18
CA ILE A 12 -13.83 -80.19 -38.82
C ILE A 12 -12.44 -79.55 -38.84
N ILE A 13 -11.47 -80.16 -39.52
CA ILE A 13 -10.11 -79.64 -39.61
C ILE A 13 -10.13 -78.28 -40.32
N THR A 14 -10.80 -78.16 -41.46
CA THR A 14 -10.97 -76.89 -42.18
C THR A 14 -11.73 -75.87 -41.35
N GLY A 15 -12.84 -76.26 -40.71
CA GLY A 15 -13.65 -75.37 -39.88
C GLY A 15 -12.89 -74.85 -38.66
N THR A 16 -12.13 -75.71 -37.96
CA THR A 16 -11.31 -75.30 -36.82
C THR A 16 -10.11 -74.44 -37.24
N LEU A 17 -9.49 -74.71 -38.40
CA LEU A 17 -8.44 -73.87 -38.97
C LEU A 17 -8.97 -72.49 -39.37
N VAL A 18 -10.13 -72.43 -40.03
CA VAL A 18 -10.79 -71.17 -40.42
C VAL A 18 -11.18 -70.36 -39.18
N LEU A 19 -11.78 -71.00 -38.17
CA LEU A 19 -12.07 -70.34 -36.89
C LEU A 19 -10.80 -69.81 -36.22
N ARG A 20 -9.72 -70.60 -36.22
CA ARG A 20 -8.44 -70.17 -35.63
C ARG A 20 -7.78 -69.03 -36.42
N ALA A 21 -7.98 -68.97 -37.73
CA ALA A 21 -7.50 -67.89 -38.59
C ALA A 21 -8.31 -66.60 -38.38
N LEU A 22 -9.63 -66.68 -38.31
CA LEU A 22 -10.53 -65.52 -38.20
C LEU A 22 -10.67 -64.99 -36.77
N PHE A 23 -10.70 -65.87 -35.77
CA PHE A 23 -11.04 -65.56 -34.38
C PHE A 23 -9.88 -65.85 -33.42
N LYS A 24 -8.63 -65.70 -33.88
CA LYS A 24 -7.46 -65.92 -33.03
C LYS A 24 -7.54 -65.08 -31.75
N ASN A 25 -7.40 -65.72 -30.59
CA ASN A 25 -7.54 -65.12 -29.25
C ASN A 25 -8.93 -64.56 -28.90
N SER A 26 -9.95 -64.84 -29.70
CA SER A 26 -11.32 -64.41 -29.43
C SER A 26 -12.09 -65.40 -28.55
N ILE A 27 -13.07 -64.92 -27.78
CA ILE A 27 -14.10 -65.75 -27.14
C ILE A 27 -14.93 -66.53 -28.16
N PHE A 28 -15.01 -66.08 -29.42
CA PHE A 28 -15.70 -66.78 -30.49
C PHE A 28 -14.97 -68.06 -30.94
N LEU A 29 -13.66 -68.16 -30.73
CA LEU A 29 -12.89 -69.36 -31.07
C LEU A 29 -13.32 -70.60 -30.26
N PRO A 30 -13.34 -70.60 -28.92
CA PRO A 30 -13.83 -71.75 -28.15
C PRO A 30 -15.32 -72.01 -28.38
N ILE A 31 -16.15 -70.98 -28.57
CA ILE A 31 -17.57 -71.15 -28.93
C ILE A 31 -17.71 -71.89 -30.26
N GLY A 32 -16.98 -71.43 -31.28
CA GLY A 32 -17.00 -72.02 -32.61
C GLY A 32 -16.50 -73.46 -32.61
N ILE A 33 -15.45 -73.77 -31.83
CA ILE A 33 -14.96 -75.15 -31.67
C ILE A 33 -16.03 -76.03 -31.00
N ILE A 34 -16.69 -75.55 -29.94
CA ILE A 34 -17.78 -76.26 -29.26
C ILE A 34 -18.97 -76.48 -30.22
N TRP A 35 -19.28 -75.49 -31.06
CA TRP A 35 -20.38 -75.57 -32.01
C TRP A 35 -20.08 -76.56 -33.16
N ILE A 36 -18.86 -76.54 -33.71
CA ILE A 36 -18.40 -77.55 -34.67
C ILE A 36 -18.46 -78.95 -34.04
N ALA A 37 -18.03 -79.10 -32.78
CA ALA A 37 -18.12 -80.38 -32.06
C ALA A 37 -19.57 -80.84 -31.88
N ASN A 38 -20.51 -79.91 -31.61
CA ASN A 38 -21.93 -80.22 -31.50
C ASN A 38 -22.52 -80.70 -32.83
N VAL A 39 -22.25 -79.97 -33.93
CA VAL A 39 -22.70 -80.36 -35.28
C VAL A 39 -22.13 -81.73 -35.67
N PHE A 40 -20.86 -81.99 -35.35
CA PHE A 40 -20.26 -83.30 -35.60
C PHE A 40 -20.93 -84.41 -34.77
N PHE A 41 -21.19 -84.16 -33.50
CA PHE A 41 -21.89 -85.10 -32.64
C PHE A 41 -23.30 -85.41 -33.16
N THR A 42 -24.08 -84.40 -33.55
CA THR A 42 -25.44 -84.62 -34.09
C THR A 42 -25.43 -85.42 -35.38
N VAL A 43 -24.45 -85.18 -36.26
CA VAL A 43 -24.25 -85.97 -37.48
C VAL A 43 -23.92 -87.43 -37.17
N ILE A 44 -22.95 -87.68 -36.27
CA ILE A 44 -22.59 -89.04 -35.86
C ILE A 44 -23.79 -89.73 -35.22
N ASN A 45 -24.47 -89.06 -34.31
CA ASN A 45 -25.61 -89.56 -33.57
C ASN A 45 -26.77 -89.96 -34.50
N SER A 46 -27.09 -89.09 -35.47
CA SER A 46 -28.06 -89.38 -36.54
C SER A 46 -27.63 -90.58 -37.39
N LYS A 47 -26.32 -90.70 -37.68
CA LYS A 47 -25.82 -91.81 -38.49
C LYS A 47 -25.79 -93.15 -37.76
N ILE A 48 -25.47 -93.17 -36.46
CA ILE A 48 -25.52 -94.38 -35.62
C ILE A 48 -26.95 -94.92 -35.60
N HIS A 49 -27.94 -94.04 -35.43
CA HIS A 49 -29.35 -94.41 -35.51
C HIS A 49 -29.72 -95.05 -36.87
N TYR A 50 -29.28 -94.45 -37.98
CA TYR A 50 -29.56 -94.98 -39.32
C TYR A 50 -28.92 -96.34 -39.60
N VAL A 51 -27.72 -96.61 -39.05
CA VAL A 51 -26.99 -97.87 -39.30
C VAL A 51 -27.44 -98.98 -38.35
N TYR A 52 -27.80 -98.65 -37.12
CA TYR A 52 -28.20 -99.61 -36.08
C TYR A 52 -29.59 -99.27 -35.49
N PRO A 53 -30.67 -99.30 -36.30
CA PRO A 53 -31.98 -98.86 -35.85
C PRO A 53 -32.57 -99.72 -34.70
N GLU A 54 -32.22 -101.02 -34.63
CA GLU A 54 -32.71 -101.91 -33.57
C GLU A 54 -31.94 -101.76 -32.25
N ALA A 55 -30.62 -101.52 -32.30
CA ALA A 55 -29.79 -101.35 -31.11
C ALA A 55 -29.77 -99.90 -30.59
N TYR A 56 -30.06 -98.92 -31.46
CA TYR A 56 -30.07 -97.51 -31.13
C TYR A 56 -31.35 -96.83 -31.64
N PRO A 57 -32.47 -96.97 -30.91
CA PRO A 57 -33.76 -96.48 -31.35
C PRO A 57 -33.82 -94.96 -31.40
N PHE A 58 -34.77 -94.43 -32.18
CA PHE A 58 -34.90 -93.00 -32.45
C PHE A 58 -34.97 -92.14 -31.16
N TRP A 59 -35.69 -92.61 -30.14
CA TRP A 59 -35.80 -91.92 -28.86
C TRP A 59 -34.46 -91.83 -28.12
N ALA A 60 -33.60 -92.85 -28.21
CA ALA A 60 -32.27 -92.85 -27.59
C ALA A 60 -31.32 -91.87 -28.31
N ALA A 61 -31.41 -91.79 -29.64
CA ALA A 61 -30.72 -90.79 -30.45
C ALA A 61 -31.18 -89.36 -30.14
N LEU A 62 -32.49 -89.17 -29.97
CA LEU A 62 -33.05 -87.86 -29.64
C LEU A 62 -32.61 -87.39 -28.25
N VAL A 63 -32.67 -88.25 -27.23
CA VAL A 63 -32.26 -87.91 -25.87
C VAL A 63 -30.76 -87.61 -25.80
N SER A 64 -29.89 -88.45 -26.39
CA SER A 64 -28.44 -88.22 -26.39
C SER A 64 -28.06 -86.91 -27.10
N GLY A 65 -28.71 -86.62 -28.23
CA GLY A 65 -28.52 -85.40 -29.01
C GLY A 65 -28.86 -84.16 -28.20
N LEU A 66 -30.04 -84.14 -27.59
CA LEU A 66 -30.50 -83.05 -26.75
C LEU A 66 -29.63 -82.88 -25.50
N SER A 67 -29.24 -83.97 -24.84
CA SER A 67 -28.39 -83.92 -23.64
C SER A 67 -27.01 -83.33 -23.95
N VAL A 68 -26.34 -83.76 -25.03
CA VAL A 68 -25.02 -83.23 -25.39
C VAL A 68 -25.12 -81.76 -25.83
N THR A 69 -26.13 -81.40 -26.63
CA THR A 69 -26.36 -80.00 -26.98
C THR A 69 -26.61 -79.13 -25.73
N ALA A 70 -27.42 -79.61 -24.78
CA ALA A 70 -27.68 -78.89 -23.52
C ALA A 70 -26.42 -78.73 -22.67
N ILE A 71 -25.57 -79.76 -22.55
CA ILE A 71 -24.30 -79.71 -21.82
C ILE A 71 -23.33 -78.71 -22.47
N LEU A 72 -23.19 -78.74 -23.80
CA LEU A 72 -22.32 -77.82 -24.53
C LEU A 72 -22.79 -76.36 -24.39
N LEU A 73 -24.10 -76.11 -24.45
CA LEU A 73 -24.69 -74.79 -24.18
C LEU A 73 -24.47 -74.37 -22.72
N PHE A 74 -24.56 -75.28 -21.76
CA PHE A 74 -24.27 -75.01 -20.35
C PHE A 74 -22.81 -74.62 -20.12
N ILE A 75 -21.86 -75.30 -20.79
CA ILE A 75 -20.43 -74.98 -20.73
C ILE A 75 -20.17 -73.58 -21.31
N VAL A 76 -20.71 -73.27 -22.49
CA VAL A 76 -20.57 -71.95 -23.13
C VAL A 76 -21.17 -70.85 -22.25
N SER A 77 -22.37 -71.08 -21.70
CA SER A 77 -23.02 -70.17 -20.74
C SER A 77 -22.12 -69.94 -19.52
N ARG A 78 -21.54 -70.98 -18.93
CA ARG A 78 -20.66 -70.85 -17.77
C ARG A 78 -19.33 -70.15 -18.10
N TRP A 79 -18.81 -70.33 -19.31
CA TRP A 79 -17.53 -69.76 -19.75
C TRP A 79 -17.62 -68.30 -20.19
N ILE A 80 -18.78 -67.82 -20.64
CA ILE A 80 -18.93 -66.47 -21.18
C ILE A 80 -19.97 -65.66 -20.42
N ARG A 81 -21.19 -66.19 -20.25
CA ARG A 81 -22.29 -65.45 -19.62
C ARG A 81 -21.94 -65.03 -18.19
N ILE A 82 -21.37 -65.94 -17.39
CA ILE A 82 -21.01 -65.62 -16.00
C ILE A 82 -19.89 -64.57 -15.92
N PRO A 83 -18.73 -64.72 -16.59
CA PRO A 83 -17.71 -63.67 -16.66
C PRO A 83 -18.22 -62.33 -17.15
N LEU A 84 -19.01 -62.31 -18.22
CA LEU A 84 -19.55 -61.09 -18.79
C LEU A 84 -20.52 -60.40 -17.81
N ALA A 85 -21.40 -61.17 -17.16
CA ALA A 85 -22.31 -60.63 -16.15
C ALA A 85 -21.57 -59.95 -14.98
N ARG A 86 -20.44 -60.52 -14.54
CA ARG A 86 -19.59 -59.90 -13.49
C ARG A 86 -18.92 -58.61 -13.96
N LEU A 87 -18.39 -58.60 -15.19
CA LEU A 87 -17.80 -57.37 -15.74
C LEU A 87 -18.85 -56.27 -15.93
N ILE A 88 -20.09 -56.63 -16.31
CA ILE A 88 -21.22 -55.71 -16.36
C ILE A 88 -21.55 -55.18 -14.95
N GLU A 89 -21.56 -56.04 -13.93
CA GLU A 89 -21.80 -55.60 -12.56
C GLU A 89 -20.69 -54.67 -12.05
N SER A 90 -19.43 -54.95 -12.39
CA SER A 90 -18.30 -54.07 -12.10
C SER A 90 -18.45 -52.69 -12.75
N ILE A 91 -18.95 -52.63 -14.00
CA ILE A 91 -19.28 -51.36 -14.68
C ILE A 91 -20.45 -50.65 -13.98
N LYS A 92 -21.47 -51.40 -13.54
CA LYS A 92 -22.63 -50.84 -12.85
C LYS A 92 -22.24 -50.19 -11.53
N ILE A 93 -21.37 -50.84 -10.76
CA ILE A 93 -20.76 -50.30 -9.55
C ILE A 93 -19.96 -49.02 -9.86
N LEU A 94 -19.15 -49.04 -10.91
CA LEU A 94 -18.38 -47.87 -11.32
C LEU A 94 -19.31 -46.69 -11.71
N SER A 95 -20.41 -46.99 -12.39
CA SER A 95 -21.43 -46.01 -12.77
C SER A 95 -22.22 -45.46 -11.57
N SER A 96 -22.26 -46.18 -10.45
CA SER A 96 -22.88 -45.70 -9.20
C SER A 96 -21.96 -44.82 -8.36
N GLY A 97 -20.77 -44.48 -8.88
CA GLY A 97 -19.79 -43.62 -8.21
C GLY A 97 -18.79 -44.35 -7.33
N ASP A 98 -18.85 -45.69 -7.19
CA ASP A 98 -17.85 -46.46 -6.45
C ASP A 98 -16.69 -46.83 -7.40
N ILE A 99 -15.59 -46.07 -7.30
CA ILE A 99 -14.43 -46.16 -8.19
C ILE A 99 -13.34 -47.06 -7.58
N ASN A 100 -13.51 -47.56 -6.35
CA ASN A 100 -12.59 -48.53 -5.73
C ASN A 100 -12.74 -49.96 -6.30
N THR A 101 -13.13 -50.08 -7.57
CA THR A 101 -13.47 -51.35 -8.24
C THR A 101 -12.28 -52.29 -8.43
N SER A 102 -11.06 -51.77 -8.58
CA SER A 102 -9.83 -52.56 -8.80
C SER A 102 -9.51 -53.56 -7.68
N GLN A 103 -10.11 -53.38 -6.50
CA GLN A 103 -9.93 -54.28 -5.36
C GLN A 103 -10.91 -55.47 -5.33
N LYS A 104 -11.96 -55.46 -6.16
CA LYS A 104 -13.02 -56.49 -6.15
C LYS A 104 -12.51 -57.81 -6.74
N GLU A 105 -12.84 -58.93 -6.09
CA GLU A 105 -12.39 -60.28 -6.49
C GLU A 105 -12.72 -60.63 -7.95
N GLU A 106 -13.79 -60.04 -8.49
CA GLU A 106 -14.23 -60.26 -9.87
C GLU A 106 -13.22 -59.76 -10.92
N LEU A 107 -12.47 -58.70 -10.61
CA LEU A 107 -11.43 -58.14 -11.46
C LEU A 107 -10.04 -58.77 -11.20
N LYS A 108 -9.90 -59.58 -10.14
CA LYS A 108 -8.68 -60.38 -9.87
C LYS A 108 -8.65 -61.71 -10.61
N ARG A 109 -9.76 -62.11 -11.27
CA ARG A 109 -9.86 -63.37 -12.01
C ARG A 109 -9.17 -63.30 -13.38
N ASN A 110 -8.67 -64.46 -13.81
CA ASN A 110 -8.06 -64.63 -15.13
C ASN A 110 -9.14 -64.88 -16.18
N TYR A 111 -9.45 -63.86 -16.98
CA TYR A 111 -10.24 -64.01 -18.20
C TYR A 111 -9.32 -64.26 -19.40
N LYS A 112 -9.88 -64.70 -20.52
CA LYS A 112 -9.15 -64.90 -21.78
C LYS A 112 -9.80 -64.09 -22.89
N GLY A 113 -9.02 -63.72 -23.91
CA GLY A 113 -9.50 -62.96 -25.06
C GLY A 113 -10.08 -61.60 -24.68
N GLU A 114 -11.18 -61.22 -25.34
CA GLU A 114 -11.84 -59.92 -25.20
C GLU A 114 -12.34 -59.65 -23.79
N LEU A 115 -12.71 -60.69 -23.03
CA LEU A 115 -13.12 -60.52 -21.62
C LEU A 115 -11.96 -60.03 -20.75
N ASN A 116 -10.72 -60.43 -21.05
CA ASN A 116 -9.54 -59.91 -20.33
C ASN A 116 -9.21 -58.48 -20.75
N THR A 117 -9.38 -58.16 -22.04
CA THR A 117 -9.26 -56.79 -22.53
C THR A 117 -10.27 -55.88 -21.85
N LEU A 118 -11.56 -56.28 -21.80
CA LEU A 118 -12.62 -55.53 -21.13
C LEU A 118 -12.31 -55.33 -19.63
N LYS A 119 -11.88 -56.39 -18.94
CA LYS A 119 -11.43 -56.29 -17.53
C LYS A 119 -10.32 -55.25 -17.36
N ASN A 120 -9.27 -55.31 -18.17
CA ASN A 120 -8.14 -54.38 -18.08
C ASN A 120 -8.58 -52.95 -18.41
N SER A 121 -9.47 -52.76 -19.39
CA SER A 121 -10.05 -51.45 -19.70
C SER A 121 -10.86 -50.88 -18.53
N ILE A 122 -11.65 -51.69 -17.84
CA ILE A 122 -12.40 -51.26 -16.63
C ILE A 122 -11.43 -50.83 -15.52
N ILE A 123 -10.38 -51.62 -15.27
CA ILE A 123 -9.36 -51.30 -14.24
C ILE A 123 -8.67 -49.97 -14.58
N ASN A 124 -8.20 -49.82 -15.82
CA ASN A 124 -7.53 -48.59 -16.27
C ASN A 124 -8.46 -47.37 -16.19
N LEU A 125 -9.73 -47.52 -16.57
CA LEU A 125 -10.73 -46.44 -16.47
C LEU A 125 -10.94 -46.02 -15.00
N SER A 126 -11.06 -46.99 -14.09
CA SER A 126 -11.20 -46.77 -12.66
C SER A 126 -9.98 -46.07 -12.06
N GLU A 127 -8.76 -46.45 -12.47
CA GLU A 127 -7.51 -45.83 -12.01
C GLU A 127 -7.37 -44.38 -12.51
N ILE A 128 -7.70 -44.12 -13.78
CA ILE A 128 -7.72 -42.77 -14.35
C ILE A 128 -8.73 -41.90 -13.61
N PHE A 129 -9.96 -42.37 -13.41
CA PHE A 129 -10.97 -41.60 -12.68
C PHE A 129 -10.57 -41.32 -11.24
N LYS A 130 -10.00 -42.31 -10.54
CA LYS A 130 -9.50 -42.12 -9.17
C LYS A 130 -8.42 -41.04 -9.11
N THR A 131 -7.45 -41.08 -10.04
CA THR A 131 -6.38 -40.08 -10.09
C THR A 131 -6.92 -38.70 -10.43
N SER A 132 -7.82 -38.59 -11.42
CA SER A 132 -8.43 -37.31 -11.81
C SER A 132 -9.27 -36.71 -10.68
N LEU A 133 -10.14 -37.49 -10.03
CA LEU A 133 -10.98 -37.00 -8.93
C LEU A 133 -10.15 -36.62 -7.71
N SER A 134 -9.10 -37.38 -7.39
CA SER A 134 -8.16 -37.02 -6.31
C SER A 134 -7.46 -35.70 -6.60
N SER A 135 -7.05 -35.47 -7.86
CA SER A 135 -6.43 -34.22 -8.28
C SER A 135 -7.41 -33.04 -8.15
N ILE A 136 -8.65 -33.20 -8.63
CA ILE A 136 -9.68 -32.15 -8.50
C ILE A 136 -10.00 -31.87 -7.03
N ASN A 137 -10.10 -32.89 -6.19
CA ASN A 137 -10.33 -32.72 -4.75
C ASN A 137 -9.19 -31.93 -4.09
N HIS A 138 -7.93 -32.24 -4.43
CA HIS A 138 -6.78 -31.51 -3.93
C HIS A 138 -6.80 -30.04 -4.40
N SER A 139 -7.03 -29.79 -5.69
CA SER A 139 -7.16 -28.44 -6.24
C SER A 139 -8.30 -27.65 -5.59
N ALA A 140 -9.44 -28.29 -5.31
CA ALA A 140 -10.55 -27.63 -4.63
C ALA A 140 -10.13 -27.21 -3.21
N VAL A 141 -9.53 -28.11 -2.43
CA VAL A 141 -9.04 -27.79 -1.08
C VAL A 141 -8.02 -26.64 -1.11
N ASP A 142 -7.13 -26.61 -2.10
CA ASP A 142 -6.15 -25.53 -2.23
C ASP A 142 -6.81 -24.20 -2.61
N VAL A 143 -7.81 -24.20 -3.49
CA VAL A 143 -8.60 -22.99 -3.82
C VAL A 143 -9.35 -22.46 -2.59
N ASP A 144 -9.87 -23.34 -1.73
CA ASP A 144 -10.52 -22.89 -0.48
C ASP A 144 -9.51 -22.21 0.45
N LYS A 145 -8.32 -22.81 0.63
CA LYS A 145 -7.24 -22.20 1.43
C LYS A 145 -6.81 -20.84 0.87
N MET A 146 -6.62 -20.73 -0.44
CA MET A 146 -6.29 -19.46 -1.09
C MET A 146 -7.39 -18.41 -0.87
N GLY A 147 -8.65 -18.82 -0.93
CA GLY A 147 -9.78 -17.94 -0.59
C GLY A 147 -9.73 -17.47 0.87
N GLN A 148 -9.48 -18.37 1.82
CA GLN A 148 -9.35 -18.00 3.24
C GLN A 148 -8.19 -17.03 3.49
N GLU A 149 -7.04 -17.27 2.85
CA GLU A 149 -5.86 -16.39 2.93
C GLU A 149 -6.14 -15.01 2.32
N ALA A 150 -6.74 -14.96 1.13
CA ALA A 150 -7.14 -13.71 0.50
C ALA A 150 -8.14 -12.91 1.34
N ASN A 151 -9.07 -13.58 2.03
CA ASN A 151 -9.98 -12.94 2.99
C ASN A 151 -9.23 -12.35 4.20
N HIS A 152 -8.25 -13.07 4.75
CA HIS A 152 -7.41 -12.56 5.84
C HIS A 152 -6.59 -11.33 5.42
N ILE A 153 -6.02 -11.35 4.21
CA ILE A 153 -5.32 -10.20 3.63
C ILE A 153 -6.28 -9.02 3.47
N ALA A 154 -7.50 -9.26 2.99
CA ALA A 154 -8.52 -8.21 2.82
C ALA A 154 -8.89 -7.55 4.16
N GLN A 155 -9.07 -8.33 5.22
CA GLN A 155 -9.34 -7.80 6.56
C GLN A 155 -8.16 -6.99 7.10
N THR A 156 -6.93 -7.46 6.91
CA THR A 156 -5.71 -6.75 7.31
C THR A 156 -5.58 -5.43 6.55
N LEU A 157 -5.82 -5.44 5.24
CA LEU A 157 -5.80 -4.24 4.40
C LEU A 157 -6.88 -3.24 4.82
N SER A 158 -8.10 -3.71 5.11
CA SER A 158 -9.19 -2.86 5.62
C SER A 158 -8.81 -2.19 6.94
N LYS A 159 -8.22 -2.94 7.88
CA LYS A 159 -7.72 -2.38 9.15
C LYS A 159 -6.62 -1.34 8.92
N GLY A 160 -5.63 -1.66 8.10
CA GLY A 160 -4.53 -0.74 7.77
C GLY A 160 -5.02 0.54 7.10
N ASN A 161 -6.03 0.46 6.22
CA ASN A 161 -6.63 1.64 5.60
C ASN A 161 -7.37 2.52 6.61
N ASN A 162 -8.05 1.93 7.61
CA ASN A 162 -8.71 2.71 8.66
C ASN A 162 -7.69 3.44 9.53
N GLU A 163 -6.59 2.78 9.90
CA GLU A 163 -5.48 3.42 10.62
C GLU A 163 -4.86 4.53 9.78
N GLN A 164 -4.62 4.28 8.49
CA GLN A 164 -4.09 5.29 7.56
C GLN A 164 -5.05 6.47 7.39
N ALA A 165 -6.36 6.25 7.30
CA ALA A 165 -7.35 7.32 7.23
C ALA A 165 -7.32 8.21 8.47
N SER A 166 -7.22 7.60 9.67
CA SER A 166 -7.07 8.36 10.91
C SER A 166 -5.78 9.18 10.94
N SER A 167 -4.66 8.63 10.47
CA SER A 167 -3.40 9.39 10.37
C SER A 167 -3.49 10.54 9.35
N ILE A 168 -4.21 10.34 8.25
CA ILE A 168 -4.45 11.40 7.26
C ILE A 168 -5.26 12.55 7.86
N GLU A 169 -6.29 12.27 8.67
CA GLU A 169 -7.07 13.29 9.37
C GLU A 169 -6.19 14.09 10.35
N GLU A 170 -5.36 13.41 11.13
CA GLU A 170 -4.45 14.05 12.09
C GLU A 170 -3.39 14.92 11.40
N ILE A 171 -2.79 14.42 10.31
CA ILE A 171 -1.83 15.20 9.52
C ILE A 171 -2.54 16.40 8.87
N SER A 172 -3.76 16.23 8.37
CA SER A 172 -4.53 17.33 7.77
C SER A 172 -4.80 18.44 8.78
N ALA A 173 -5.23 18.09 10.00
CA ALA A 173 -5.41 19.05 11.09
C ALA A 173 -4.10 19.75 11.46
N SER A 174 -3.00 19.00 11.52
CA SER A 174 -1.66 19.57 11.78
C SER A 174 -1.22 20.54 10.67
N MET A 175 -1.59 20.26 9.42
CA MET A 175 -1.32 21.14 8.27
C MET A 175 -2.18 22.40 8.29
N GLU A 176 -3.43 22.33 8.73
CA GLU A 176 -4.28 23.50 8.95
C GLU A 176 -3.68 24.42 10.03
N GLU A 177 -3.25 23.84 11.15
CA GLU A 177 -2.58 24.58 12.22
C GLU A 177 -1.25 25.19 11.74
N MET A 178 -0.46 24.43 10.98
CA MET A 178 0.79 24.92 10.38
C MET A 178 0.53 26.11 9.45
N ASN A 179 -0.49 26.04 8.60
CA ASN A 179 -0.88 27.16 7.73
C ASN A 179 -1.30 28.40 8.53
N ALA A 180 -2.04 28.22 9.62
CA ALA A 180 -2.40 29.32 10.52
C ALA A 180 -1.15 29.98 11.13
N ASN A 181 -0.20 29.17 11.59
CA ASN A 181 1.07 29.64 12.16
C ASN A 181 1.96 30.36 11.13
N ILE A 182 2.02 29.88 9.89
CA ILE A 182 2.74 30.54 8.79
C ILE A 182 2.12 31.91 8.50
N ASN A 183 0.79 31.98 8.36
CA ASN A 183 0.10 33.25 8.13
C ASN A 183 0.31 34.23 9.30
N SER A 184 0.22 33.75 10.54
CA SER A 184 0.47 34.59 11.73
C SER A 184 1.92 35.08 11.79
N SER A 185 2.89 34.25 11.41
CA SER A 185 4.31 34.64 11.37
C SER A 185 4.56 35.73 10.32
N ASN A 186 3.97 35.60 9.13
CA ASN A 186 4.05 36.61 8.10
C ASN A 186 3.41 37.95 8.52
N GLU A 187 2.23 37.88 9.16
CA GLU A 187 1.55 39.08 9.68
C GLU A 187 2.36 39.76 10.79
N ASN A 188 2.93 38.98 11.72
CA ASN A 188 3.78 39.48 12.79
C ASN A 188 5.06 40.12 12.24
N ALA A 189 5.68 39.51 11.23
CA ALA A 189 6.84 40.09 10.56
C ALA A 189 6.49 41.42 9.89
N SER A 190 5.37 41.49 9.17
CA SER A 190 4.89 42.72 8.53
C SER A 190 4.60 43.84 9.54
N LYS A 191 3.90 43.54 10.65
CA LYS A 191 3.64 44.50 11.73
C LYS A 191 4.93 44.99 12.38
N THR A 192 5.87 44.08 12.63
CA THR A 192 7.17 44.40 13.22
C THR A 192 7.99 45.27 12.29
N PHE A 193 8.00 44.97 10.98
CA PHE A 193 8.62 45.80 9.96
C PHE A 193 8.06 47.23 9.98
N GLN A 194 6.73 47.38 9.94
CA GLN A 194 6.08 48.69 9.97
C GLN A 194 6.45 49.47 11.24
N SER A 195 6.32 48.85 12.41
CA SER A 195 6.64 49.49 13.70
C SER A 195 8.12 49.88 13.79
N THR A 196 9.02 49.06 13.25
CA THR A 196 10.46 49.34 13.22
C THR A 196 10.78 50.49 12.26
N SER A 197 10.11 50.52 11.10
CA SER A 197 10.23 51.60 10.12
C SER A 197 9.80 52.96 10.71
N GLU A 198 8.62 53.00 11.34
CA GLU A 198 8.12 54.20 12.03
C GLU A 198 9.07 54.65 13.17
N THR A 199 9.67 53.70 13.89
CA THR A 199 10.65 53.99 14.94
C THR A 199 11.95 54.55 14.35
N ASN A 200 12.42 53.99 13.24
CA ASN A 200 13.60 54.48 12.54
C ASN A 200 13.41 55.92 12.03
N GLU A 201 12.22 56.26 11.52
CA GLU A 201 11.89 57.65 11.16
C GLU A 201 11.93 58.59 12.37
N LYS A 202 11.34 58.19 13.51
CA LYS A 202 11.37 58.99 14.75
C LYS A 202 12.80 59.19 15.27
N ILE A 203 13.67 58.18 15.15
CA ILE A 203 15.09 58.29 15.51
C ILE A 203 15.79 59.31 14.60
N LYS A 204 15.57 59.24 13.28
CA LYS A 204 16.12 60.22 12.32
C LYS A 204 15.65 61.65 12.61
N MET A 205 14.38 61.85 12.94
CA MET A 205 13.84 63.15 13.36
C MET A 205 14.47 63.64 14.67
N SER A 206 14.68 62.74 15.63
CA SER A 206 15.31 63.05 16.92
C SER A 206 16.78 63.43 16.77
N ALA A 207 17.52 62.76 15.88
CA ALA A 207 18.90 63.08 15.56
C ALA A 207 19.01 64.48 14.94
N ASN A 208 18.11 64.82 14.01
CA ASN A 208 18.04 66.17 13.45
C ASN A 208 17.75 67.22 14.52
N SER A 209 16.82 66.95 15.44
CA SER A 209 16.49 67.86 16.56
C SER A 209 17.68 68.05 17.51
N ALA A 210 18.44 67.00 17.79
CA ALA A 210 19.67 67.08 18.58
C ALA A 210 20.75 67.91 17.86
N SER A 211 20.85 67.81 16.53
CA SER A 211 21.74 68.65 15.72
C SER A 211 21.35 70.14 15.80
N GLU A 212 20.06 70.46 15.73
CA GLU A 212 19.57 71.82 15.91
C GLU A 212 19.82 72.35 17.33
N LEU A 213 19.63 71.53 18.36
CA LEU A 213 19.95 71.87 19.74
C LEU A 213 21.44 72.20 19.90
N ASN A 214 22.33 71.41 19.30
CA ASN A 214 23.76 71.67 19.29
C ASN A 214 24.08 73.06 18.70
N LYS A 215 23.45 73.42 17.57
CA LYS A 215 23.62 74.75 16.97
C LYS A 215 23.15 75.87 17.90
N ALA A 216 22.01 75.68 18.58
CA ALA A 216 21.49 76.66 19.53
C ALA A 216 22.42 76.83 20.76
N ILE A 217 22.95 75.74 21.30
CA ILE A 217 23.91 75.73 22.41
C ILE A 217 25.21 76.46 22.00
N LEU A 218 25.73 76.23 20.79
CA LEU A 218 26.89 76.96 20.27
C LEU A 218 26.62 78.47 20.16
N LEU A 219 25.44 78.86 19.70
CA LEU A 219 25.05 80.26 19.62
C LEU A 219 24.98 80.89 21.03
N ILE A 220 24.44 80.18 22.01
CA ILE A 220 24.44 80.62 23.42
C ILE A 220 25.88 80.80 23.91
N ALA A 221 26.77 79.83 23.68
CA ALA A 221 28.17 79.92 24.07
C ALA A 221 28.86 81.15 23.47
N GLU A 222 28.58 81.46 22.20
CA GLU A 222 29.09 82.65 21.53
C GLU A 222 28.59 83.94 22.20
N LYS A 223 27.29 84.04 22.49
CA LYS A 223 26.72 85.22 23.16
C LYS A 223 27.23 85.39 24.59
N ILE A 224 27.45 84.31 25.32
CA ILE A 224 28.01 84.33 26.68
C ILE A 224 29.46 84.81 26.67
N LYS A 225 30.26 84.41 25.67
CA LYS A 225 31.62 84.93 25.49
C LYS A 225 31.65 86.45 25.27
N VAL A 226 30.67 87.00 24.55
CA VAL A 226 30.51 88.46 24.40
C VAL A 226 30.18 89.11 25.76
N ILE A 227 29.31 88.49 26.57
CA ILE A 227 28.97 89.00 27.91
C ILE A 227 30.18 88.97 28.85
N ASP A 228 31.01 87.92 28.83
CA ASP A 228 32.27 87.88 29.59
C ASP A 228 33.24 89.00 29.16
N SER A 229 33.34 89.27 27.86
CA SER A 229 34.12 90.41 27.34
C SER A 229 33.60 91.74 27.88
N ILE A 230 32.28 91.98 27.85
CA ILE A 230 31.65 93.19 28.37
C ILE A 230 31.89 93.33 29.88
N ALA A 231 31.74 92.23 30.64
CA ALA A 231 31.99 92.22 32.07
C ALA A 231 33.44 92.55 32.40
N THR A 232 34.39 92.00 31.64
CA THR A 232 35.82 92.27 31.79
C THR A 232 36.17 93.73 31.45
N GLU A 233 35.63 94.28 30.36
CA GLU A 233 35.77 95.70 30.01
C GLU A 233 35.15 96.63 31.07
N THR A 234 33.96 96.29 31.57
CA THR A 234 33.27 97.05 32.61
C THR A 234 34.07 97.05 33.92
N ASN A 235 34.67 95.90 34.28
CA ASN A 235 35.54 95.79 35.45
C ASN A 235 36.80 96.67 35.31
N LEU A 236 37.41 96.71 34.11
CA LEU A 236 38.54 97.60 33.82
C LEU A 236 38.15 99.08 33.87
N LEU A 237 37.00 99.46 33.31
CA LEU A 237 36.46 100.81 33.37
C LEU A 237 36.17 101.24 34.82
N ALA A 238 35.57 100.36 35.62
CA ALA A 238 35.27 100.61 37.02
C ALA A 238 36.55 100.73 37.86
N LEU A 239 37.58 99.93 37.56
CA LEU A 239 38.89 100.05 38.19
C LEU A 239 39.54 101.40 37.88
N ASN A 240 39.52 101.83 36.62
CA ASN A 240 40.04 103.13 36.21
C ASN A 240 39.27 104.28 36.88
N ALA A 241 37.94 104.21 36.94
CA ALA A 241 37.10 105.19 37.63
C ALA A 241 37.38 105.24 39.14
N ALA A 242 37.62 104.10 39.79
CA ALA A 242 37.98 104.04 41.20
C ALA A 242 39.36 104.67 41.48
N ILE A 243 40.32 104.50 40.57
CA ILE A 243 41.65 105.15 40.64
C ILE A 243 41.50 106.67 40.53
N GLU A 244 40.77 107.16 39.50
CA GLU A 244 40.55 108.59 39.27
C GLU A 244 39.78 109.25 40.43
N ALA A 245 38.77 108.56 40.97
CA ALA A 245 38.01 109.02 42.14
C ALA A 245 38.89 109.15 43.39
N LYS A 246 39.84 108.23 43.59
CA LYS A 246 40.83 108.31 44.68
C LYS A 246 41.80 109.48 44.48
N GLN A 247 42.09 109.82 43.22
CA GLN A 247 42.97 110.92 42.82
C GLN A 247 42.31 112.30 43.06
N ALA A 248 40.98 112.38 42.98
CA ALA A 248 40.19 113.60 43.22
C ALA A 248 39.93 113.93 44.72
N GLY A 249 40.41 113.11 45.66
CA GLY A 249 40.30 113.40 47.11
C GLY A 249 38.85 113.44 47.62
N GLU A 250 38.50 114.43 48.46
CA GLU A 250 37.15 114.56 49.05
C GLU A 250 36.04 114.74 48.00
N ALA A 251 36.32 115.37 46.86
CA ALA A 251 35.34 115.57 45.78
C ALA A 251 34.98 114.26 45.04
N GLY A 252 35.85 113.25 45.11
CA GLY A 252 35.67 111.95 44.44
C GLY A 252 35.03 110.86 45.31
N ALA A 253 34.76 111.13 46.60
CA ALA A 253 34.31 110.11 47.56
C ALA A 253 33.02 109.39 47.13
N GLY A 254 32.03 110.13 46.61
CA GLY A 254 30.79 109.54 46.09
C GLY A 254 30.99 108.70 44.82
N PHE A 255 31.88 109.15 43.92
CA PHE A 255 32.23 108.41 42.70
C PHE A 255 33.00 107.12 42.99
N SER A 256 33.84 107.11 44.03
CA SER A 256 34.57 105.91 44.44
C SER A 256 33.64 104.78 44.88
N VAL A 257 32.56 105.10 45.60
CA VAL A 257 31.53 104.12 46.02
C VAL A 257 30.81 103.54 44.81
N VAL A 258 30.39 104.38 43.87
CA VAL A 258 29.74 103.93 42.62
C VAL A 258 30.68 103.04 41.81
N ALA A 259 31.94 103.43 41.65
CA ALA A 259 32.94 102.63 40.94
C ALA A 259 33.17 101.25 41.59
N SER A 260 33.20 101.18 42.93
CA SER A 260 33.30 99.90 43.64
C SER A 260 32.07 99.01 43.44
N GLU A 261 30.87 99.59 43.41
CA GLU A 261 29.63 98.82 43.18
C GLU A 261 29.54 98.33 41.73
N VAL A 262 29.92 99.17 40.75
CA VAL A 262 30.01 98.77 39.33
C VAL A 262 31.06 97.66 39.15
N LYS A 263 32.20 97.75 39.84
CA LYS A 263 33.24 96.72 39.83
C LYS A 263 32.69 95.38 40.35
N LYS A 264 32.01 95.40 41.50
CA LYS A 264 31.39 94.20 42.10
C LYS A 264 30.32 93.60 41.20
N LEU A 265 29.52 94.45 40.52
CA LEU A 265 28.53 94.00 39.55
C LEU A 265 29.20 93.34 38.33
N ALA A 266 30.29 93.91 37.82
CA ALA A 266 31.07 93.35 36.72
C ALA A 266 31.70 91.99 37.08
N GLU A 267 32.28 91.86 38.28
CA GLU A 267 32.80 90.58 38.81
C GLU A 267 31.69 89.53 38.94
N THR A 268 30.49 89.94 39.37
CA THR A 268 29.32 89.05 39.48
C THR A 268 28.84 88.60 38.10
N SER A 269 28.74 89.52 37.13
CA SER A 269 28.38 89.20 35.73
C SER A 269 29.39 88.25 35.08
N LYS A 270 30.69 88.45 35.33
CA LYS A 270 31.74 87.57 34.85
C LYS A 270 31.58 86.15 35.41
N LYS A 271 31.39 86.01 36.72
CA LYS A 271 31.16 84.70 37.35
C LYS A 271 29.93 84.00 36.77
N ALA A 272 28.84 84.73 36.55
CA ALA A 272 27.65 84.18 35.91
C ALA A 272 27.92 83.74 34.46
N ALA A 273 28.71 84.51 33.70
CA ALA A 273 29.12 84.13 32.35
C ALA A 273 29.96 82.83 32.36
N ASP A 274 30.94 82.70 33.27
CA ASP A 274 31.75 81.50 33.44
C ASP A 274 30.90 80.26 33.80
N ASP A 275 29.94 80.43 34.72
CA ASP A 275 29.02 79.35 35.11
C ASP A 275 28.15 78.90 33.92
N ILE A 276 27.62 79.85 33.13
CA ILE A 276 26.85 79.52 31.93
C ILE A 276 27.75 78.88 30.87
N GLN A 277 28.99 79.36 30.66
CA GLN A 277 29.94 78.76 29.72
C GLN A 277 30.20 77.28 30.07
N SER A 278 30.37 76.97 31.37
CA SER A 278 30.53 75.60 31.88
C SER A 278 29.30 74.73 31.59
N LEU A 279 28.09 75.24 31.87
CA LEU A 279 26.84 74.55 31.58
C LEU A 279 26.65 74.32 30.07
N THR A 280 27.01 75.29 29.25
CA THR A 280 26.87 75.23 27.79
C THR A 280 27.81 74.17 27.22
N THR A 281 29.04 74.06 27.74
CA THR A 281 30.01 73.01 27.37
C THR A 281 29.50 71.61 27.75
N LYS A 282 28.95 71.46 28.96
CA LYS A 282 28.33 70.19 29.39
C LYS A 282 27.13 69.83 28.51
N GLY A 283 26.30 70.82 28.15
CA GLY A 283 25.17 70.63 27.26
C GLY A 283 25.57 70.18 25.86
N LEU A 284 26.65 70.76 25.31
CA LEU A 284 27.21 70.37 24.02
C LEU A 284 27.67 68.90 24.02
N ASN A 285 28.47 68.51 25.01
CA ASN A 285 28.96 67.14 25.15
C ASN A 285 27.80 66.13 25.29
N LEU A 286 26.76 66.49 26.06
CA LEU A 286 25.58 65.64 26.22
C LEU A 286 24.80 65.50 24.90
N SER A 287 24.60 66.60 24.18
CA SER A 287 23.88 66.60 22.91
C SER A 287 24.63 65.84 21.82
N GLU A 288 25.96 65.94 21.77
CA GLU A 288 26.80 65.16 20.86
C GLU A 288 26.76 63.66 21.18
N TRP A 289 26.82 63.30 22.47
CA TRP A 289 26.64 61.92 22.90
C TRP A 289 25.26 61.37 22.50
N VAL A 290 24.17 62.12 22.74
CA VAL A 290 22.81 61.73 22.32
C VAL A 290 22.73 61.54 20.81
N ASN A 291 23.30 62.46 20.02
CA ASN A 291 23.28 62.35 18.56
C ASN A 291 24.00 61.08 18.08
N GLN A 292 25.16 60.77 18.68
CA GLN A 292 25.90 59.55 18.34
C GLN A 292 25.13 58.28 18.69
N GLN A 293 24.45 58.23 19.85
CA GLN A 293 23.61 57.08 20.20
C GLN A 293 22.42 56.89 19.25
N LEU A 294 21.84 57.98 18.74
CA LEU A 294 20.76 57.91 17.75
C LEU A 294 21.27 57.44 16.38
N GLU A 295 22.43 57.92 15.94
CA GLU A 295 23.07 57.46 14.70
C GLU A 295 23.44 55.98 14.76
N ASP A 296 23.97 55.50 15.89
CA ASP A 296 24.31 54.09 16.11
C ASP A 296 23.07 53.16 16.13
N ALA A 297 21.89 53.70 16.46
CA ALA A 297 20.64 52.94 16.49
C ALA A 297 20.05 52.67 15.09
N ILE A 298 20.31 53.54 14.11
CA ILE A 298 19.74 53.43 12.75
C ILE A 298 20.13 52.10 12.07
N PRO A 299 21.42 51.69 12.02
CA PRO A 299 21.82 50.41 11.42
C PRO A 299 21.16 49.19 12.08
N SER A 300 20.89 49.26 13.38
CA SER A 300 20.23 48.19 14.13
C SER A 300 18.76 48.06 13.73
N MET A 301 18.07 49.18 13.53
CA MET A 301 16.70 49.20 13.01
C MET A 301 16.65 48.68 11.57
N GLU A 302 17.59 49.08 10.72
CA GLU A 302 17.68 48.62 9.33
C GLU A 302 17.94 47.11 9.24
N THR A 303 18.82 46.59 10.07
CA THR A 303 19.05 45.14 10.19
C THR A 303 17.78 44.41 10.61
N THR A 304 17.04 44.95 11.59
CA THR A 304 15.77 44.35 12.05
C THR A 304 14.73 44.35 10.94
N MET A 305 14.62 45.42 10.15
CA MET A 305 13.71 45.48 9.00
C MET A 305 14.07 44.43 7.94
N ASN A 306 15.36 44.29 7.59
CA ASN A 306 15.81 43.28 6.63
C ASN A 306 15.47 41.86 7.10
N LEU A 307 15.68 41.56 8.39
CA LEU A 307 15.31 40.24 8.96
C LEU A 307 13.80 39.99 8.88
N MET A 308 12.96 41.00 9.08
CA MET A 308 11.51 40.86 8.94
C MET A 308 11.08 40.62 7.49
N GLU A 309 11.77 41.23 6.53
CA GLU A 309 11.56 40.96 5.10
C GLU A 309 11.94 39.52 4.74
N GLU A 310 13.10 39.04 5.22
CA GLU A 310 13.51 37.64 5.05
C GLU A 310 12.48 36.66 5.63
N ILE A 311 11.96 36.93 6.85
CA ILE A 311 10.89 36.13 7.46
C ILE A 311 9.63 36.13 6.60
N SER A 312 9.26 37.26 5.99
CA SER A 312 8.08 37.33 5.11
C SER A 312 8.28 36.47 3.86
N VAL A 313 9.45 36.56 3.22
CA VAL A 313 9.78 35.73 2.05
C VAL A 313 9.77 34.25 2.40
N SER A 314 10.45 33.85 3.48
CA SER A 314 10.45 32.46 3.94
C SER A 314 9.05 31.96 4.31
N SER A 315 8.21 32.80 4.91
CA SER A 315 6.83 32.45 5.23
C SER A 315 6.00 32.17 3.96
N GLN A 316 6.22 32.95 2.90
CA GLN A 316 5.54 32.74 1.61
C GLN A 316 5.99 31.44 0.91
N GLU A 317 7.29 31.09 1.03
CA GLU A 317 7.81 29.81 0.56
C GLU A 317 7.25 28.63 1.36
N LEU A 318 7.23 28.73 2.69
CA LEU A 318 6.62 27.72 3.58
C LEU A 318 5.14 27.52 3.28
N LYS A 319 4.40 28.59 3.00
CA LYS A 319 3.00 28.50 2.57
C LYS A 319 2.85 27.68 1.30
N SER A 320 3.69 27.96 0.29
CA SER A 320 3.67 27.22 -0.98
C SER A 320 4.02 25.75 -0.78
N GLY A 321 5.01 25.44 0.08
CA GLY A 321 5.36 24.07 0.45
C GLY A 321 4.23 23.36 1.21
N SER A 322 3.54 24.06 2.10
CA SER A 322 2.39 23.56 2.85
C SER A 322 1.21 23.20 1.93
N ASP A 323 0.93 24.03 0.93
CA ASP A 323 -0.11 23.75 -0.08
C ASP A 323 0.23 22.50 -0.92
N GLN A 324 1.51 22.28 -1.23
CA GLN A 324 1.99 21.08 -1.93
C GLN A 324 1.82 19.82 -1.06
N VAL A 325 2.19 19.89 0.22
CA VAL A 325 2.01 18.79 1.17
C VAL A 325 0.53 18.45 1.33
N THR A 326 -0.34 19.47 1.44
CA THR A 326 -1.80 19.29 1.51
C THR A 326 -2.35 18.59 0.26
N SER A 327 -1.85 18.95 -0.92
CA SER A 327 -2.22 18.28 -2.18
C SER A 327 -1.76 16.81 -2.22
N ALA A 328 -0.57 16.52 -1.69
CA ALA A 328 -0.08 15.15 -1.56
C ALA A 328 -0.95 14.33 -0.58
N ILE A 329 -1.35 14.91 0.54
CA ILE A 329 -2.25 14.26 1.52
C ILE A 329 -3.60 13.90 0.87
N ASN A 330 -4.18 14.79 0.07
CA ASN A 330 -5.41 14.50 -0.68
C ASN A 330 -5.24 13.33 -1.67
N SER A 331 -4.06 13.21 -2.29
CA SER A 331 -3.74 12.09 -3.16
C SER A 331 -3.63 10.78 -2.38
N ILE A 332 -3.01 10.80 -1.20
CA ILE A 332 -2.94 9.64 -0.30
C ILE A 332 -4.34 9.24 0.15
N ASN A 333 -5.20 10.18 0.54
CA ASN A 333 -6.59 9.91 0.92
C ASN A 333 -7.37 9.19 -0.20
N SER A 334 -7.19 9.63 -1.45
CA SER A 334 -7.80 8.98 -2.61
C SER A 334 -7.32 7.53 -2.79
N ILE A 335 -6.02 7.28 -2.56
CA ILE A 335 -5.44 5.94 -2.59
C ILE A 335 -5.98 5.08 -1.45
N THR A 336 -6.08 5.62 -0.23
CA THR A 336 -6.65 4.92 0.94
C THR A 336 -8.09 4.49 0.69
N GLN A 337 -8.91 5.36 0.09
CA GLN A 337 -10.29 5.01 -0.31
C GLN A 337 -10.32 3.93 -1.39
N SER A 338 -9.44 4.00 -2.40
CA SER A 338 -9.30 2.97 -3.42
C SER A 338 -8.89 1.62 -2.81
N ASN A 339 -7.94 1.62 -1.89
CA ASN A 339 -7.51 0.41 -1.19
C ASN A 339 -8.65 -0.19 -0.35
N ALA A 340 -9.51 0.64 0.25
CA ALA A 340 -10.67 0.16 1.02
C ALA A 340 -11.65 -0.58 0.11
N LYS A 341 -11.92 -0.03 -1.08
CA LYS A 341 -12.73 -0.69 -2.10
C LYS A 341 -12.09 -2.00 -2.59
N LEU A 342 -10.78 -2.00 -2.83
CA LEU A 342 -10.05 -3.21 -3.24
C LEU A 342 -10.09 -4.29 -2.15
N ALA A 343 -10.00 -3.91 -0.87
CA ALA A 343 -10.16 -4.83 0.24
C ALA A 343 -11.56 -5.46 0.26
N GLU A 344 -12.61 -4.67 0.04
CA GLU A 344 -13.99 -5.15 -0.04
C GLU A 344 -14.20 -6.10 -1.22
N GLU A 345 -13.71 -5.74 -2.41
CA GLU A 345 -13.77 -6.60 -3.60
C GLU A 345 -13.00 -7.92 -3.39
N MET A 346 -11.84 -7.86 -2.74
CA MET A 346 -11.04 -9.05 -2.43
C MET A 346 -11.75 -9.95 -1.42
N ASN A 347 -12.39 -9.41 -0.38
CA ASN A 347 -13.20 -10.16 0.57
C ASN A 347 -14.36 -10.88 -0.16
N HIS A 348 -15.10 -10.15 -1.01
CA HIS A 348 -16.19 -10.73 -1.80
C HIS A 348 -15.74 -11.86 -2.73
N ASN A 349 -14.64 -11.64 -3.46
CA ASN A 349 -14.08 -12.65 -4.37
C ASN A 349 -13.56 -13.88 -3.61
N SER A 350 -12.96 -13.67 -2.45
CA SER A 350 -12.52 -14.74 -1.56
C SER A 350 -13.68 -15.62 -1.10
N GLY A 351 -14.81 -15.00 -0.71
CA GLY A 351 -16.04 -15.72 -0.39
C GLY A 351 -16.58 -16.53 -1.57
N LYS A 352 -16.51 -15.99 -2.79
CA LYS A 352 -16.87 -16.74 -4.02
C LYS A 352 -15.96 -17.94 -4.26
N LEU A 353 -14.65 -17.80 -4.07
CA LEU A 353 -13.69 -18.90 -4.23
C LEU A 353 -13.98 -20.03 -3.25
N SER A 354 -14.20 -19.71 -1.97
CA SER A 354 -14.57 -20.71 -0.97
C SER A 354 -15.89 -21.41 -1.31
N ASN A 355 -16.90 -20.67 -1.77
CA ASN A 355 -18.16 -21.27 -2.20
C ASN A 355 -17.99 -22.19 -3.43
N GLN A 356 -17.21 -21.78 -4.43
CA GLN A 356 -16.92 -22.59 -5.61
C GLN A 356 -16.14 -23.85 -5.26
N SER A 357 -15.14 -23.75 -4.39
CA SER A 357 -14.42 -24.92 -3.87
C SER A 357 -15.36 -25.90 -3.15
N ASN A 358 -16.20 -25.38 -2.25
CA ASN A 358 -17.18 -26.20 -1.55
C ASN A 358 -18.17 -26.90 -2.51
N GLN A 359 -18.56 -26.24 -3.60
CA GLN A 359 -19.37 -26.87 -4.65
C GLN A 359 -18.62 -27.96 -5.39
N LEU A 360 -17.33 -27.77 -5.72
CA LEU A 360 -16.50 -28.81 -6.33
C LEU A 360 -16.35 -30.03 -5.42
N ILE A 361 -16.06 -29.82 -4.13
CA ILE A 361 -15.97 -30.89 -3.13
C ILE A 361 -17.29 -31.66 -3.05
N LYS A 362 -18.43 -30.96 -2.95
CA LYS A 362 -19.76 -31.59 -2.93
C LYS A 362 -20.06 -32.40 -4.19
N ASN A 363 -19.65 -31.93 -5.37
CA ASN A 363 -19.85 -32.66 -6.62
C ASN A 363 -18.99 -33.93 -6.69
N ILE A 364 -17.83 -33.92 -6.03
CA ILE A 364 -16.91 -35.07 -5.97
C ILE A 364 -17.32 -36.06 -4.88
N ASP A 365 -18.03 -35.62 -3.83
CA ASP A 365 -18.47 -36.43 -2.69
C ASP A 365 -19.40 -37.60 -3.10
N PHE A 366 -20.08 -37.47 -4.24
CA PHE A 366 -20.83 -38.58 -4.86
C PHE A 366 -19.92 -39.77 -5.21
N PHE A 367 -18.67 -39.52 -5.59
CA PHE A 367 -17.71 -40.52 -5.99
C PHE A 367 -16.90 -41.03 -4.79
N LYS A 368 -16.90 -42.34 -4.60
CA LYS A 368 -16.10 -43.04 -3.59
C LYS A 368 -14.85 -43.59 -4.25
N PHE A 369 -13.70 -42.97 -4.02
CA PHE A 369 -12.42 -43.35 -4.64
C PHE A 369 -11.29 -43.54 -3.63
#